data_AF-A0A920LC63-F1
#
_entry.id   AF-A0A920LC63-F1
#
_cell.length_a   1.000
_cell.length_b   1.000
_cell.length_c   1.000
_cell.angle_alpha   90.00
_cell.angle_beta   90.00
_cell.angle_gamma   90.00
#
_symmetry.space_group_name_H-M   'P 1'
#
loop_
_entity.id
_entity.type
_entity.pdbx_description
1 polymer ?
#
loop_
_entity_poly.entity_id
_entity_poly.type
_entity_poly.pdbx_seq_one_letter_code
_entity_poly.pdbx_strand_id
1 'polypeptide(L)' 'MKKKAKDAEKILKVWDSEKISIEKGRWGKIYIIKGKSKIPISKDIDVDSIDLKTAKSYFRKK' A
#
# COMPACT_ATOMS: atom_id res chain seq x y z
N MET A 1 -18.81 -13.77 21.04
CA MET A 1 -18.83 -13.99 19.58
C MET A 1 -17.74 -13.16 18.92
N LYS A 2 -16.99 -13.77 17.98
CA LYS A 2 -15.66 -13.36 17.48
C LYS A 2 -15.54 -11.86 17.07
N LYS A 3 -14.85 -11.06 17.89
CA LYS A 3 -14.14 -9.85 17.44
C LYS A 3 -12.80 -10.30 16.83
N LYS A 4 -12.74 -10.61 15.53
CA LYS A 4 -11.46 -10.80 14.82
C LYS A 4 -11.72 -11.06 13.34
N ALA A 5 -11.63 -10.00 12.53
CA ALA A 5 -11.22 -10.00 11.13
C ALA A 5 -11.63 -8.65 10.48
N LYS A 6 -10.96 -7.55 10.82
CA LYS A 6 -11.05 -6.30 10.01
C LYS A 6 -9.69 -5.73 9.63
N ASP A 7 -8.59 -6.35 10.08
CA ASP A 7 -7.25 -5.88 9.78
C ASP A 7 -6.58 -6.64 8.62
N ALA A 8 -7.10 -7.82 8.24
CA ALA A 8 -6.55 -8.60 7.14
C ALA A 8 -6.84 -8.01 5.74
N GLU A 9 -7.87 -7.17 5.58
CA GLU A 9 -8.22 -6.56 4.29
C GLU A 9 -7.47 -5.25 4.00
N LYS A 10 -6.69 -4.74 4.98
CA LYS A 10 -6.03 -3.44 4.84
C LYS A 10 -4.74 -3.51 4.05
N ILE A 11 -4.03 -4.63 4.08
CA ILE A 11 -2.73 -4.77 3.43
C ILE A 11 -2.94 -5.51 2.11
N LEU A 12 -2.60 -4.87 1.00
CA LEU A 12 -2.75 -5.44 -0.34
C LEU A 12 -1.46 -6.09 -0.84
N LYS A 13 -0.30 -5.48 -0.53
CA LYS A 13 1.02 -5.97 -0.96
C LYS A 13 2.09 -5.53 0.02
N VAL A 14 3.07 -6.38 0.30
CA VAL A 14 4.19 -6.05 1.20
C VAL A 14 5.50 -6.47 0.55
N TRP A 15 6.50 -5.61 0.68
CA TRP A 15 7.89 -5.86 0.33
C TRP A 15 8.75 -5.60 1.56
N ASP A 16 8.94 -6.63 2.39
CA ASP A 16 9.67 -6.54 3.66
C ASP A 16 11.13 -6.08 3.47
N SER A 17 11.81 -6.57 2.42
CA SER A 17 13.20 -6.21 2.11
C SER A 17 13.40 -4.70 1.94
N GLU A 18 12.35 -3.99 1.53
CA GLU A 18 12.38 -2.56 1.20
C GLU A 18 11.63 -1.70 2.21
N LYS A 19 10.98 -2.36 3.18
CA LYS A 19 10.02 -1.76 4.11
C LYS A 19 8.95 -0.95 3.38
N ILE A 20 8.46 -1.48 2.25
CA ILE A 20 7.38 -0.88 1.45
C ILE A 20 6.13 -1.75 1.58
N SER A 21 4.98 -1.12 1.84
CA SER A 21 3.68 -1.79 1.85
C SER A 21 2.65 -0.98 1.06
N ILE A 22 1.66 -1.67 0.50
CA ILE A 22 0.49 -1.08 -0.10
C ILE A 22 -0.71 -1.39 0.79
N GLU A 23 -1.39 -0.33 1.21
CA GLU A 23 -2.55 -0.42 2.10
C GLU A 23 -3.80 0.18 1.47
N LYS A 24 -4.93 -0.50 1.65
CA LYS A 24 -6.27 0.00 1.33
C LYS A 24 -6.81 0.82 2.49
N GLY A 25 -7.17 2.06 2.18
CA GLY A 25 -7.84 2.97 3.08
C GLY A 25 -9.34 2.72 3.20
N ARG A 26 -9.96 3.45 4.13
CA ARG A 26 -11.37 3.29 4.51
C ARG A 26 -12.38 3.72 3.44
N TRP A 27 -11.93 4.46 2.42
CA TRP A 27 -12.75 4.96 1.31
C TRP A 27 -12.34 4.41 -0.06
N GLY A 28 -11.64 3.26 -0.07
CA GLY A 28 -11.09 2.68 -1.30
C GLY A 28 -9.84 3.40 -1.83
N LYS A 29 -9.35 4.46 -1.15
CA LYS A 29 -8.04 5.06 -1.44
C LYS A 29 -6.94 4.04 -1.19
N ILE A 30 -5.93 4.00 -2.06
CA ILE A 30 -4.78 3.14 -1.88
C ILE A 30 -3.59 4.02 -1.43
N TYR A 31 -2.74 3.45 -0.58
CA TYR A 31 -1.57 4.13 -0.07
C TYR A 31 -0.34 3.25 -0.24
N ILE A 32 0.73 3.82 -0.79
CA ILE A 32 2.05 3.22 -0.76
C ILE A 32 2.78 3.80 0.44
N ILE A 33 3.23 2.95 1.34
CA ILE A 33 3.88 3.30 2.61
C ILE A 33 5.31 2.79 2.56
N LYS A 34 6.27 3.64 2.95
CA LYS A 34 7.68 3.30 3.12
C LYS A 34 8.20 3.92 4.40
N GLY A 35 8.35 3.12 5.45
CA GLY A 35 8.73 3.63 6.77
C GLY A 35 7.78 4.72 7.28
N LYS A 36 8.24 5.97 7.34
CA LYS A 36 7.44 7.14 7.75
C LYS A 36 6.72 7.84 6.58
N SER A 37 7.10 7.54 5.35
CA SER A 37 6.53 8.17 4.15
C SER A 37 5.30 7.40 3.70
N LYS A 38 4.23 8.13 3.35
CA LYS A 38 2.98 7.57 2.86
C LYS A 38 2.48 8.39 1.68
N ILE A 39 2.30 7.74 0.53
CA ILE A 39 1.89 8.39 -0.72
C ILE A 39 0.49 7.86 -1.07
N PRO A 40 -0.53 8.73 -1.12
CA PRO A 40 -1.84 8.36 -1.65
C PRO A 40 -1.75 8.17 -3.18
N ILE A 41 -2.33 7.10 -3.69
CA ILE A 41 -2.50 6.85 -5.13
C ILE A 41 -3.99 6.69 -5.47
N SER A 42 -4.35 6.80 -6.75
CA SER A 42 -5.76 6.63 -7.17
C SER A 42 -6.25 5.22 -6.86
N LYS A 43 -7.55 5.10 -6.59
CA LYS A 43 -8.22 3.81 -6.37
C LYS A 43 -8.34 2.96 -7.64
N ASP A 44 -8.20 3.59 -8.80
CA ASP A 44 -8.36 2.97 -10.12
C ASP A 44 -7.06 2.31 -10.62
N ILE A 45 -5.96 2.48 -9.88
CA ILE A 45 -4.71 1.78 -10.16
C ILE A 45 -4.83 0.33 -9.71
N ASP A 46 -4.47 -0.58 -10.60
CA ASP A 46 -4.35 -1.99 -10.29
C ASP A 46 -3.13 -2.24 -9.39
N VAL A 47 -3.37 -2.69 -8.16
CA VAL A 47 -2.33 -2.92 -7.16
C VAL A 47 -1.46 -4.13 -7.50
N ASP A 48 -2.03 -5.13 -8.17
CA ASP A 48 -1.28 -6.30 -8.61
C ASP A 48 -0.24 -5.92 -9.67
N SER A 49 -0.57 -4.96 -10.54
CA SER A 49 0.34 -4.37 -11.53
C SER A 49 1.48 -3.51 -10.93
N ILE A 50 1.38 -3.12 -9.65
CA ILE A 50 2.45 -2.34 -9.00
C ILE A 50 3.59 -3.28 -8.61
N ASP A 51 4.70 -3.17 -9.34
CA ASP A 51 5.97 -3.76 -8.98
C ASP A 51 6.76 -2.93 -7.98
N LEU A 52 7.74 -3.56 -7.33
CA LEU A 52 8.66 -2.90 -6.41
C LEU A 52 9.35 -1.67 -7.05
N LYS A 53 9.72 -1.76 -8.34
CA LYS A 53 10.33 -0.65 -9.08
C LYS A 53 9.38 0.55 -9.19
N THR A 54 8.12 0.29 -9.51
CA THR A 54 7.06 1.30 -9.62
C THR A 54 6.79 1.93 -8.26
N ALA A 55 6.62 1.11 -7.21
CA ALA A 55 6.43 1.55 -5.84
C ALA A 55 7.57 2.46 -5.34
N LYS A 56 8.83 2.10 -5.63
CA LYS A 56 10.00 2.95 -5.36
C LYS A 56 9.95 4.28 -6.10
N SER A 57 9.49 4.29 -7.35
CA SER A 57 9.47 5.48 -8.18
C SER A 57 8.60 6.59 -7.58
N TYR A 58 7.51 6.22 -6.90
CA TYR A 58 6.65 7.18 -6.17
C TYR A 58 7.43 7.95 -5.09
N PHE A 59 8.37 7.31 -4.39
CA PHE A 59 9.19 7.96 -3.36
C PHE A 59 10.43 8.66 -3.90
N ARG A 60 10.86 8.36 -5.13
CA ARG A 60 12.08 8.94 -5.73
C ARG A 60 11.87 10.32 -6.34
N LYS A 61 10.61 10.75 -6.47
CA LYS A 61 10.19 11.99 -7.15
C LYS A 61 10.22 13.21 -6.22
N LYS A 62 11.35 13.43 -5.55
CA LYS A 62 11.59 14.65 -4.77
C LYS A 62 12.74 15.44 -5.37
#